data_AF-A0A4Y2UE87-F1
#
_entry.id   AF-A0A4Y2UE87-F1
#
_cell.length_a   1.000
_cell.length_b   1.000
_cell.length_c   1.000
_cell.angle_alpha   90.00
_cell.angle_beta   90.00
_cell.angle_gamma   90.00
#
_symmetry.space_group_name_H-M   'P 1'
#
loop_
_entity.id
_entity.type
_entity.pdbx_description
1 polymer ?
#
loop_
_entity_poly.entity_id
_entity_poly.type
_entity_poly.pdbx_seq_one_letter_code
_entity_poly.pdbx_strand_id
1 'polypeptide(L)'
;IEYNVVDGKPYVVALNGKEDDPEMGMFWFVYLKTLSSDKDPKIVEESPVDIKLQPNQEIILWYKRGPWSDQSLMQKPVTLP
;
A
#
# COMPACT_ATOMS: atom_id res chain seq x y z
N ILE A 1 -0.05 -0.50 13.10
CA ILE A 1 0.21 -0.78 11.67
C ILE A 1 1.01 -2.07 11.64
N GLU A 2 0.61 -2.99 10.79
CA GLU A 2 1.34 -4.24 10.52
C GLU A 2 1.77 -4.26 9.06
N TYR A 3 2.91 -4.89 8.81
CA TYR A 3 3.52 -4.96 7.50
C TYR A 3 4.00 -6.38 7.19
N ASN A 4 3.97 -6.75 5.91
CA ASN A 4 4.66 -7.91 5.38
C ASN A 4 5.89 -7.48 4.59
N VAL A 5 6.91 -8.32 4.48
CA VAL A 5 8.12 -8.03 3.71
C VAL A 5 8.09 -8.82 2.40
N VAL A 6 8.11 -8.10 1.28
CA VAL A 6 8.20 -8.67 -0.08
C VAL A 6 9.47 -8.15 -0.73
N ASP A 7 10.33 -9.06 -1.20
CA ASP A 7 11.64 -8.73 -1.80
C ASP A 7 12.51 -7.81 -0.92
N GLY A 8 12.48 -8.04 0.39
CA GLY A 8 13.24 -7.26 1.37
C GLY A 8 12.64 -5.89 1.68
N LYS A 9 11.45 -5.58 1.16
CA LYS A 9 10.77 -4.30 1.36
C LYS A 9 9.43 -4.47 2.07
N PRO A 10 9.10 -3.64 3.07
CA PRO A 10 7.85 -3.76 3.81
C PRO A 10 6.66 -3.20 3.01
N TYR A 11 5.49 -3.80 3.17
CA TYR A 11 4.21 -3.33 2.62
C TYR A 11 3.15 -3.41 3.72
N VAL A 12 2.28 -2.39 3.81
CA VAL A 12 1.22 -2.35 4.82
C VAL A 12 0.22 -3.47 4.52
N VAL A 13 -0.07 -4.29 5.53
CA VAL A 13 -1.09 -5.35 5.46
C VAL A 13 -2.19 -5.16 6.49
N ALA A 14 -1.97 -4.33 7.52
CA ALA A 14 -3.01 -3.97 8.48
C ALA A 14 -2.83 -2.57 9.09
N LEU A 15 -3.96 -1.92 9.37
CA LEU A 15 -4.02 -0.67 10.13
C LEU A 15 -5.19 -0.74 11.12
N ASN A 16 -4.93 -0.47 12.40
CA ASN A 16 -5.92 -0.48 13.47
C ASN A 16 -6.76 -1.78 13.55
N GLY A 17 -6.11 -2.95 13.41
CA GLY A 17 -6.77 -4.25 13.47
C GLY A 17 -7.62 -4.59 12.23
N LYS A 18 -7.54 -3.77 11.18
CA LYS A 18 -8.17 -4.05 9.89
C LYS A 18 -7.10 -4.51 8.93
N GLU A 19 -7.14 -5.79 8.60
CA GLU A 19 -6.21 -6.49 7.72
C GLU A 19 -6.68 -6.50 6.27
N ASP A 20 -5.75 -6.74 5.35
CA ASP A 20 -6.08 -7.13 3.99
C ASP A 20 -6.94 -8.41 3.98
N ASP A 21 -7.91 -8.45 3.08
CA ASP A 21 -8.81 -9.59 2.88
C ASP A 21 -8.74 -10.03 1.40
N PRO A 22 -7.79 -10.94 1.10
CA PRO A 22 -7.68 -11.60 -0.19
C PRO A 22 -8.97 -12.21 -0.74
N GLU A 23 -9.78 -12.82 0.13
CA GLU A 23 -10.99 -13.55 -0.28
C GLU A 23 -12.07 -12.58 -0.75
N MET A 24 -12.20 -11.43 -0.09
CA MET A 24 -13.11 -10.36 -0.48
C MET A 24 -12.50 -9.36 -1.49
N GLY A 25 -11.21 -9.49 -1.79
CA GLY A 25 -10.47 -8.59 -2.68
C GLY A 25 -10.32 -7.18 -2.11
N MET A 26 -10.21 -7.05 -0.80
CA MET A 26 -10.06 -5.77 -0.09
C MET A 26 -8.62 -5.61 0.39
N PHE A 27 -8.00 -4.48 0.09
CA PHE A 27 -6.60 -4.25 0.43
C PHE A 27 -6.37 -2.81 0.90
N TRP A 28 -5.29 -2.61 1.65
CA TRP A 28 -4.72 -1.31 1.94
C TRP A 28 -3.88 -0.82 0.77
N PHE A 29 -4.29 0.31 0.19
CA PHE A 29 -3.55 1.00 -0.85
C PHE A 29 -2.91 2.26 -0.31
N VAL A 30 -1.68 2.54 -0.73
CA VAL A 30 -0.97 3.77 -0.42
C VAL A 30 -1.18 4.76 -1.55
N TYR A 31 -1.62 5.97 -1.22
CA TYR A 31 -1.75 7.06 -2.16
C TYR A 31 -0.92 8.25 -1.71
N LEU A 32 -0.40 9.02 -2.67
CA LEU A 32 0.22 10.31 -2.44
C LEU A 32 -0.65 11.41 -3.03
N LYS A 33 -0.87 12.46 -2.23
CA LYS A 33 -1.53 13.69 -2.67
C LYS A 33 -0.61 14.87 -2.41
N THR A 34 -0.45 15.73 -3.40
CA THR A 34 0.19 17.04 -3.19
C THR A 34 -0.90 18.03 -2.79
N LEU A 35 -0.83 18.56 -1.56
CA LEU A 35 -1.82 19.46 -0.97
C LEU A 35 -2.07 20.73 -1.78
N SER A 36 -1.02 21.24 -2.44
CA SER A 36 -1.11 22.45 -3.27
C SER A 36 -1.63 22.18 -4.68
N SER A 37 -2.07 20.96 -4.99
CA SER A 37 -2.52 20.57 -6.32
C SER A 37 -3.96 20.09 -6.27
N ASP A 38 -4.77 20.55 -7.24
CA ASP A 38 -6.13 20.05 -7.46
C ASP A 38 -6.17 18.66 -8.12
N LYS A 39 -5.01 18.03 -8.32
CA LYS A 39 -4.92 16.69 -8.89
C LYS A 39 -5.38 15.65 -7.86
N ASP A 40 -6.04 14.62 -8.38
CA ASP A 40 -6.43 13.48 -7.57
C ASP A 40 -5.21 12.78 -6.94
N PRO A 41 -5.36 12.17 -5.75
CA PRO A 41 -4.34 11.32 -5.16
C PRO A 41 -3.92 10.21 -6.13
N LYS A 42 -2.61 9.94 -6.19
CA LYS A 42 -2.06 8.87 -7.04
C LYS A 42 -1.69 7.67 -6.19
N ILE A 43 -2.04 6.48 -6.68
CA ILE A 43 -1.58 5.24 -6.06
C ILE A 43 -0.06 5.15 -6.17
N VAL A 44 0.57 4.61 -5.13
CA VAL A 44 2.00 4.34 -5.08
C VAL A 44 2.21 2.84 -5.03
N GLU A 45 2.98 2.35 -6.00
CA GLU A 45 3.38 0.94 -6.08
C GLU A 45 4.71 0.70 -5.34
N GLU A 46 5.50 1.74 -5.09
CA GLU A 46 6.73 1.60 -4.34
C GLU A 46 6.46 1.24 -2.87
N SER A 47 7.40 0.53 -2.24
CA SER A 47 7.32 0.26 -0.81
C SER A 47 7.33 1.58 -0.03
N PRO A 48 6.56 1.70 1.07
CA PRO A 48 6.56 2.89 1.91
C PRO A 48 7.93 3.38 2.37
N VAL A 49 8.95 2.50 2.48
CA VAL A 49 10.31 2.92 2.87
C VAL A 49 11.08 3.65 1.77
N ASP A 50 10.68 3.47 0.50
CA ASP A 50 11.29 4.15 -0.63
C ASP A 50 10.66 5.52 -0.91
N ILE A 51 9.47 5.77 -0.34
CA ILE A 51 8.73 7.02 -0.54
C ILE A 51 9.47 8.18 0.11
N LYS A 52 10.00 9.09 -0.72
CA LYS A 52 10.60 10.35 -0.28
C LYS A 52 9.57 11.48 -0.31
N LEU A 53 8.92 11.71 0.82
CA LEU A 53 7.96 12.79 0.98
C LEU A 53 8.61 14.16 0.72
N GLN A 54 7.98 14.93 -0.16
CA GLN A 54 8.27 16.33 -0.37
C GLN A 54 7.41 17.20 0.55
N PRO A 55 7.81 18.45 0.83
CA PRO A 55 6.94 19.41 1.48
C PRO A 55 5.57 19.47 0.78
N ASN A 56 4.51 19.61 1.58
CA ASN A 56 3.12 19.68 1.11
C ASN A 56 2.62 18.40 0.42
N GLN A 57 3.21 17.24 0.72
CA GLN A 57 2.64 15.95 0.36
C GLN A 57 2.03 15.24 1.57
N GLU A 58 0.95 14.52 1.33
CA GLU A 58 0.28 13.65 2.29
C GLU A 58 0.22 12.22 1.78
N ILE A 59 0.32 11.29 2.71
CA ILE A 59 0.06 9.86 2.48
C ILE A 59 -1.38 9.58 2.87
N ILE A 60 -2.11 8.91 1.99
CA ILE A 60 -3.45 8.40 2.26
C ILE A 60 -3.38 6.88 2.23
N LEU A 61 -3.77 6.24 3.33
CA LEU A 61 -4.01 4.79 3.37
C LEU A 61 -5.49 4.55 3.12
N TRP A 62 -5.80 3.87 2.02
CA TRP A 62 -7.17 3.63 1.59
C TRP A 62 -7.47 2.13 1.57
N TYR A 63 -8.34 1.69 2.49
CA TYR A 63 -8.90 0.34 2.46
C TYR A 63 -10.08 0.27 1.49
N LYS A 64 -9.90 -0.41 0.36
CA LYS A 64 -10.95 -0.55 -0.65
C LYS A 64 -10.82 -1.84 -1.44
N ARG A 65 -11.85 -2.15 -2.23
CA ARG A 65 -11.79 -3.21 -3.23
C ARG A 65 -10.82 -2.81 -4.34
N GLY A 66 -10.00 -3.73 -4.80
CA GLY A 66 -9.07 -3.49 -5.90
C GLY A 66 -8.80 -4.76 -6.70
N PRO A 67 -8.34 -4.63 -7.96
CA PRO A 67 -7.95 -5.78 -8.74
C PRO A 67 -6.81 -6.51 -8.06
N TRP A 68 -6.95 -7.82 -7.95
CA TRP A 68 -5.89 -8.73 -7.50
C TRP A 68 -4.62 -8.52 -8.33
N SER A 69 -4.72 -8.17 -9.62
CA SER A 69 -3.60 -8.11 -10.58
C SER A 69 -2.60 -6.95 -10.43
N ASP A 70 -2.78 -5.99 -9.52
CA ASP A 70 -1.71 -5.03 -9.14
C ASP A 70 -0.68 -5.71 -8.20
N GLN A 71 -0.41 -6.99 -8.48
CA GLN A 71 0.11 -7.99 -7.56
C GLN A 71 1.57 -8.32 -7.68
N SER A 72 2.27 -7.68 -8.63
CA SER A 72 3.72 -7.75 -8.72
C SER A 72 4.41 -7.57 -7.35
N LEU A 73 3.73 -6.90 -6.41
CA LEU A 73 4.29 -6.46 -5.14
C LEU A 73 3.67 -7.10 -3.89
N MET A 74 2.42 -7.59 -3.95
CA MET A 74 1.75 -8.16 -2.76
C MET A 74 1.74 -9.69 -2.73
N GLN A 75 2.22 -10.34 -3.80
CA GLN A 75 2.27 -11.80 -3.89
C GLN A 75 3.62 -12.32 -4.31
N LYS A 76 4.51 -12.42 -3.33
CA LYS A 76 5.32 -13.62 -3.26
C LYS A 76 4.72 -14.51 -2.18
N PRO A 77 4.32 -15.75 -2.52
CA PRO A 77 3.99 -16.75 -1.52
C PRO A 77 5.13 -16.80 -0.53
N VAL A 78 4.81 -16.77 0.76
CA VAL A 78 5.78 -17.07 1.81
C VAL A 78 6.21 -18.51 1.60
N THR A 79 7.40 -18.74 1.04
CA THR A 79 8.07 -20.03 1.18
C THR A 79 8.58 -20.07 2.60
N LEU A 80 7.82 -20.70 3.50
CA LEU A 80 8.34 -21.09 4.81
C LEU A 80 9.48 -22.11 4.58
N PRO A 81 10.61 -22.00 5.29
CA PRO A 81 11.70 -22.97 5.23
C PRO A 81 11.29 -24.36 5.74
#